data_AF-A0A2E3GN14-F1
#
_entry.id   AF-A0A2E3GN14-F1
#
_cell.length_a   1.000
_cell.length_b   1.000
_cell.length_c   1.000
_cell.angle_alpha   90.00
_cell.angle_beta   90.00
_cell.angle_gamma   90.00
#
_symmetry.space_group_name_H-M   'P 1'
#
loop_
_entity.id
_entity.type
_entity.pdbx_description
1 polymer ?
#
loop_
_entity_poly.entity_id
_entity_poly.type
_entity_poly.pdbx_seq_one_letter_code
_entity_poly.pdbx_strand_id
1 'polypeptide(L)'
;MKNNRKIPITRVNKFFSEEDFNLEVDFGREWLEGDINIKVILFQVLQGESSTDDIYGEAGRNEIRFKAPVELTVNFQMETPKNESWNPDGSLRHLEHGNLTLGIYQSHLDELGAEINYGDYIGYAETEDKMTYWTVSNNGIITSDNSHTMIGYKGFYRTVTCVPAPEDEFKGI
;
A
#
# COMPACT_ATOMS: atom_id res chain seq x y z
N MET A 1 -24.25 -17.89 2.48
CA MET A 1 -24.03 -17.86 1.01
C MET A 1 -23.85 -16.42 0.58
N LYS A 2 -22.66 -16.01 0.12
CA LYS A 2 -22.49 -14.71 -0.54
C LYS A 2 -23.31 -14.74 -1.83
N ASN A 3 -24.24 -13.81 -1.98
CA ASN A 3 -25.09 -13.72 -3.16
C ASN A 3 -24.22 -13.31 -4.36
N ASN A 4 -24.01 -14.19 -5.34
CA ASN A 4 -23.09 -13.98 -6.47
C ASN A 4 -23.67 -13.06 -7.57
N ARG A 5 -24.78 -12.37 -7.27
CA ARG A 5 -25.44 -11.46 -8.21
C ARG A 5 -24.66 -10.15 -8.27
N LYS A 6 -23.88 -9.96 -9.33
CA LYS A 6 -23.20 -8.70 -9.63
C LYS A 6 -24.18 -7.72 -10.28
N ILE A 7 -24.21 -6.47 -9.80
CA ILE A 7 -24.96 -5.38 -10.44
C ILE A 7 -24.01 -4.71 -11.44
N PRO A 8 -24.34 -4.66 -12.74
CA PRO A 8 -23.46 -4.04 -13.72
C PRO A 8 -23.39 -2.53 -13.51
N ILE A 9 -22.21 -1.96 -13.72
CA ILE A 9 -22.00 -0.51 -13.65
C ILE A 9 -22.40 0.11 -14.99
N THR A 10 -23.43 0.96 -14.96
CA THR A 10 -24.01 1.62 -16.16
C THR A 10 -23.77 3.13 -16.19
N ARG A 11 -22.98 3.66 -15.27
CA ARG A 11 -22.59 5.08 -15.25
C ARG A 11 -21.80 5.41 -16.53
N VAL A 12 -22.00 6.59 -17.11
CA VAL A 12 -21.29 7.14 -18.30
C VAL A 12 -21.25 6.25 -19.56
N ASN A 13 -22.02 5.16 -19.59
CA ASN A 13 -21.98 4.11 -20.61
C ASN A 13 -22.38 4.53 -22.04
N LYS A 14 -22.84 5.76 -22.24
CA LYS A 14 -23.11 6.33 -23.57
C LYS A 14 -21.84 6.75 -24.30
N PHE A 15 -20.78 7.06 -23.54
CA PHE A 15 -19.54 7.66 -24.06
C PHE A 15 -18.29 6.95 -23.55
N PHE A 16 -18.42 6.09 -22.56
CA PHE A 16 -17.30 5.43 -21.92
C PHE A 16 -17.62 3.96 -21.64
N SER A 17 -16.91 3.07 -22.32
CA SER A 17 -17.07 1.63 -22.25
C SER A 17 -16.04 0.97 -21.33
N GLU A 18 -16.15 -0.35 -21.16
CA GLU A 18 -15.14 -1.13 -20.44
C GLU A 18 -13.82 -1.23 -21.23
N GLU A 19 -13.88 -1.23 -22.56
CA GLU A 19 -12.68 -1.21 -23.42
C GLU A 19 -11.94 0.12 -23.28
N ASP A 20 -12.66 1.25 -23.30
CA ASP A 20 -12.06 2.58 -23.07
C ASP A 20 -11.44 2.66 -21.67
N PHE A 21 -12.12 2.10 -20.65
CA PHE A 21 -11.60 2.05 -19.29
C PHE A 21 -10.27 1.30 -19.20
N ASN A 22 -10.21 0.11 -19.78
CA ASN A 22 -8.99 -0.71 -19.75
C ASN A 22 -7.86 -0.03 -20.52
N LEU A 23 -8.15 0.56 -21.69
CA LEU A 23 -7.14 1.23 -22.51
C LEU A 23 -6.47 2.40 -21.77
N GLU A 24 -7.23 3.25 -21.09
CA GLU A 24 -6.68 4.37 -20.30
C GLU A 24 -5.88 3.88 -19.09
N VAL A 25 -6.32 2.78 -18.46
CA VAL A 25 -5.55 2.14 -17.38
C VAL A 25 -4.22 1.62 -17.93
N ASP A 26 -4.23 0.99 -19.10
CA ASP A 26 -3.02 0.47 -19.74
C ASP A 26 -2.04 1.61 -20.09
N PHE A 27 -2.52 2.73 -20.64
CA PHE A 27 -1.68 3.91 -20.89
C PHE A 27 -1.08 4.48 -19.60
N GLY A 28 -1.90 4.64 -18.56
CA GLY A 28 -1.45 5.13 -17.26
C GLY A 28 -0.42 4.20 -16.60
N ARG A 29 -0.56 2.89 -16.80
CA ARG A 29 0.40 1.89 -16.33
C ARG A 29 1.67 1.88 -17.15
N GLU A 30 1.61 1.98 -18.48
CA GLU A 30 2.79 2.06 -19.33
C GLU A 30 3.68 3.24 -18.90
N TRP A 31 3.08 4.40 -18.65
CA TRP A 31 3.80 5.55 -18.14
C TRP A 31 4.38 5.33 -16.72
N LEU A 32 3.58 4.78 -15.80
CA LEU A 32 4.04 4.56 -14.42
C LEU A 32 5.13 3.49 -14.33
N GLU A 33 4.96 2.37 -15.03
CA GLU A 33 5.86 1.22 -14.99
C GLU A 33 7.09 1.40 -15.89
N GLY A 34 6.94 2.11 -17.01
CA GLY A 34 8.01 2.39 -17.97
C GLY A 34 8.85 3.61 -17.59
N ASP A 35 8.21 4.77 -17.44
CA ASP A 35 8.92 6.05 -17.30
C ASP A 35 9.27 6.37 -15.85
N ILE A 36 8.31 6.25 -14.92
CA ILE A 36 8.59 6.51 -13.49
C ILE A 36 9.39 5.35 -12.89
N ASN A 37 8.85 4.13 -13.00
CA ASN A 37 9.50 2.89 -12.59
C ASN A 37 10.07 2.92 -11.14
N ILE A 38 9.38 3.60 -10.22
CA ILE A 38 9.73 3.58 -8.80
C ILE A 38 9.14 2.31 -8.18
N LYS A 39 10.01 1.53 -7.54
CA LYS A 39 9.69 0.23 -6.98
C LYS A 39 9.78 0.23 -5.45
N VAL A 40 8.82 -0.42 -4.82
CA VAL A 40 8.80 -0.70 -3.39
C VAL A 40 8.58 -2.17 -3.15
N ILE A 41 8.97 -2.67 -1.97
CA ILE A 41 8.84 -4.08 -1.61
C ILE A 41 7.71 -4.23 -0.61
N LEU A 42 6.68 -5.00 -0.95
CA LEU A 42 5.59 -5.36 -0.05
C LEU A 42 5.94 -6.63 0.74
N PHE A 43 5.88 -6.52 2.06
CA PHE A 43 5.98 -7.64 3.00
C PHE A 43 4.60 -7.89 3.62
N GLN A 44 3.90 -8.87 3.07
CA GLN A 44 2.56 -9.23 3.55
C GLN A 44 2.63 -10.11 4.79
N VAL A 45 1.93 -9.74 5.85
CA VAL A 45 1.84 -10.53 7.08
C VAL A 45 0.88 -11.70 6.87
N LEU A 46 1.30 -12.90 7.27
CA LEU A 46 0.46 -14.09 7.28
C LEU A 46 -0.40 -14.11 8.55
N GLN A 47 -1.63 -13.61 8.42
CA GLN A 47 -2.64 -13.67 9.48
C GLN A 47 -3.06 -15.13 9.74
N GLY A 48 -2.95 -15.59 10.99
CA GLY A 48 -3.40 -16.92 11.43
C GLY A 48 -2.33 -18.03 11.44
N GLU A 49 -1.14 -17.81 10.89
CA GLU A 49 0.01 -18.74 11.01
C GLU A 49 1.11 -18.23 11.95
N SER A 50 0.99 -16.99 12.40
CA SER A 50 1.84 -16.43 13.45
C SER A 50 1.37 -17.03 14.78
N SER A 51 2.28 -17.60 15.58
CA SER A 51 1.92 -18.19 16.86
C SER A 51 1.39 -17.10 17.78
N THR A 52 0.10 -17.18 18.09
CA THR A 52 -0.57 -16.29 19.03
C THR A 52 -0.49 -16.89 20.43
N ASP A 53 -0.17 -16.09 21.44
CA ASP A 53 -0.37 -16.52 22.83
C ASP A 53 -1.86 -16.79 23.10
N ASP A 54 -2.18 -17.93 23.72
CA ASP A 54 -3.57 -18.36 23.98
C ASP A 54 -4.31 -17.41 24.96
N ILE A 55 -3.57 -16.59 25.72
CA ILE A 55 -4.14 -15.68 26.72
C ILE A 55 -4.47 -14.30 26.11
N TYR A 56 -3.55 -13.73 25.32
CA TYR A 56 -3.67 -12.37 24.78
C TYR A 56 -3.86 -12.30 23.26
N GLY A 57 -3.67 -13.39 22.53
CA GLY A 57 -3.86 -13.46 21.08
C GLY A 57 -2.80 -12.71 20.26
N GLU A 58 -1.75 -12.20 20.90
CA GLU A 58 -0.67 -11.47 20.25
C GLU A 58 0.44 -12.45 19.81
N ALA A 59 1.01 -12.21 18.63
CA ALA A 59 2.18 -12.95 18.17
C ALA A 59 3.46 -12.26 18.64
N GLY A 60 4.43 -13.05 19.12
CA GLY A 60 5.75 -12.51 19.43
C GLY A 60 6.40 -11.89 18.17
N ARG A 61 7.18 -10.83 18.33
CA ARG A 61 7.81 -10.10 17.21
C ARG A 61 8.59 -10.99 16.23
N ASN A 62 9.29 -12.01 16.73
CA ASN A 62 10.06 -12.96 15.92
C ASN A 62 9.21 -14.12 15.36
N GLU A 63 7.93 -14.15 15.69
CA GLU A 63 6.98 -15.21 15.33
C GLU A 63 6.01 -14.76 14.23
N ILE A 64 6.08 -13.48 13.85
CA ILE A 64 5.35 -12.94 12.69
C ILE A 64 5.94 -13.55 11.43
N ARG A 65 5.09 -14.26 10.69
CA ARG A 65 5.45 -14.85 9.40
C ARG A 65 5.00 -13.94 8.27
N PHE A 66 5.80 -13.92 7.21
CA PHE A 66 5.53 -13.12 6.02
C PHE A 66 5.39 -14.03 4.80
N LYS A 67 4.60 -13.58 3.81
CA LYS A 67 4.66 -14.15 2.46
C LYS A 67 6.00 -13.80 1.81
N ALA A 68 6.29 -14.45 0.68
CA ALA A 68 7.38 -14.03 -0.18
C ALA A 68 7.21 -12.54 -0.53
N PRO A 69 8.25 -11.69 -0.34
CA PRO A 69 8.15 -10.28 -0.65
C PRO A 69 7.81 -10.05 -2.13
N VAL A 70 6.96 -9.07 -2.40
CA VAL A 70 6.50 -8.74 -3.75
C VAL A 70 6.96 -7.33 -4.11
N GLU A 71 7.61 -7.18 -5.26
CA GLU A 71 7.98 -5.87 -5.78
C GLU A 71 6.78 -5.21 -6.47
N LEU A 72 6.49 -3.98 -6.09
CA LEU A 72 5.37 -3.19 -6.63
C LEU A 72 5.91 -1.92 -7.29
N THR A 73 5.38 -1.61 -8.47
CA THR A 73 5.61 -0.31 -9.10
C THR A 73 4.53 0.69 -8.68
N VAL A 74 4.95 1.86 -8.21
CA VAL A 74 4.05 2.76 -7.49
C VAL A 74 4.24 4.22 -7.89
N ASN A 75 3.17 5.00 -7.83
CA ASN A 75 3.28 6.44 -7.77
C ASN A 75 3.70 6.83 -6.34
N PHE A 76 4.90 7.36 -6.19
CA PHE A 76 5.55 7.52 -4.90
C PHE A 76 5.50 8.96 -4.40
N GLN A 77 5.03 9.15 -3.18
CA GLN A 77 5.10 10.43 -2.48
C GLN A 77 5.52 10.24 -1.03
N MET A 78 6.60 10.92 -0.62
CA MET A 78 7.07 10.94 0.77
C MET A 78 6.93 12.35 1.34
N GLU A 79 6.36 12.45 2.55
CA GLU A 79 6.34 13.71 3.29
C GLU A 79 7.74 14.13 3.75
N THR A 80 7.92 15.41 4.06
CA THR A 80 9.16 15.88 4.67
C THR A 80 9.36 15.25 6.06
N PRO A 81 10.61 14.94 6.46
CA PRO A 81 10.91 14.44 7.80
C PRO A 81 10.35 15.35 8.90
N LYS A 82 9.84 14.76 9.98
CA LYS A 82 9.29 15.48 11.12
C LYS A 82 10.28 15.43 12.28
N ASN A 83 10.51 16.59 12.91
CA ASN A 83 11.37 16.71 14.08
C ASN A 83 10.50 16.99 15.31
N GLU A 84 10.03 15.92 15.91
CA GLU A 84 9.10 15.96 17.04
C GLU A 84 9.83 15.69 18.36
N SER A 85 9.22 16.16 19.45
CA SER A 85 9.70 15.94 20.81
C SER A 85 8.78 14.95 21.48
N TRP A 86 9.32 13.87 22.06
CA TRP A 86 8.51 12.95 22.84
C TRP A 86 7.90 13.62 24.07
N ASN A 87 8.62 14.58 24.66
CA ASN A 87 8.16 15.31 25.84
C ASN A 87 7.59 16.69 25.48
N PRO A 88 6.54 17.16 26.19
CA PRO A 88 5.99 18.50 26.00
C PRO A 88 6.98 19.64 26.29
N ASP A 89 8.04 19.37 27.06
CA ASP A 89 9.09 20.34 27.41
C ASP A 89 10.15 20.53 26.31
N GLY A 90 10.05 19.80 25.20
CA GLY A 90 10.98 19.89 24.08
C GLY A 90 12.23 19.02 24.22
N SER A 91 12.34 18.20 25.27
CA SER A 91 13.42 17.24 25.45
C SER A 91 13.14 15.91 24.72
N LEU A 92 14.20 15.16 24.38
CA LEU A 92 14.11 13.92 23.58
C LEU A 92 13.51 14.15 22.18
N ARG A 93 14.09 15.10 21.46
CA ARG A 93 13.76 15.32 20.05
C ARG A 93 14.28 14.18 19.19
N HIS A 94 13.46 13.73 18.26
CA HIS A 94 13.80 12.72 17.28
C HIS A 94 13.44 13.23 15.88
N LEU A 95 14.29 12.89 14.92
CA LEU A 95 14.03 13.16 13.51
C LEU A 95 13.55 11.85 12.90
N GLU A 96 12.29 11.81 12.47
CA GLU A 96 11.68 10.64 11.84
C GLU A 96 11.38 10.93 10.37
N HIS A 97 11.42 9.88 9.55
CA HIS A 97 11.03 9.98 8.15
C HIS A 97 9.57 10.44 8.02
N GLY A 98 9.22 11.05 6.89
CA GLY A 98 7.84 11.40 6.62
C GLY A 98 6.97 10.18 6.34
N ASN A 99 5.65 10.37 6.41
CA ASN A 99 4.71 9.36 5.96
C ASN A 99 4.84 9.14 4.45
N LEU A 100 4.54 7.91 4.04
CA LEU A 100 4.56 7.49 2.66
C LEU A 100 3.14 7.40 2.13
N THR A 101 2.90 7.95 0.94
CA THR A 101 1.64 7.81 0.20
C THR A 101 1.95 7.20 -1.16
N LEU A 102 1.31 6.07 -1.46
CA LEU A 102 1.54 5.28 -2.65
C LEU A 102 0.26 5.18 -3.48
N GLY A 103 0.34 5.53 -4.76
CA GLY A 103 -0.70 5.22 -5.74
C GLY A 103 -0.37 3.90 -6.44
N ILE A 104 -1.26 2.91 -6.34
CA ILE A 104 -1.02 1.57 -6.90
C ILE A 104 -2.23 1.15 -7.73
N TYR A 105 -1.99 0.78 -8.99
CA TYR A 105 -3.06 0.27 -9.85
C TYR A 105 -3.62 -1.05 -9.33
N GLN A 106 -4.95 -1.18 -9.36
CA GLN A 106 -5.61 -2.42 -8.93
C GLN A 106 -5.21 -3.59 -9.83
N SER A 107 -5.13 -3.37 -11.15
CA SER A 107 -4.73 -4.39 -12.12
C SER A 107 -3.33 -4.92 -11.87
N HIS A 108 -2.39 -4.07 -11.44
CA HIS A 108 -1.03 -4.50 -11.06
C HIS A 108 -1.03 -5.44 -9.84
N LEU A 109 -1.83 -5.13 -8.81
CA LEU A 109 -2.00 -6.01 -7.65
C LEU A 109 -2.67 -7.34 -8.03
N ASP A 110 -3.69 -7.29 -8.88
CA ASP A 110 -4.42 -8.47 -9.35
C ASP A 110 -3.52 -9.40 -10.18
N GLU A 111 -2.65 -8.85 -11.03
CA GLU A 111 -1.66 -9.60 -11.83
C GLU A 111 -0.63 -10.32 -10.96
N LEU A 112 -0.16 -9.65 -9.90
CA LEU A 112 0.80 -10.21 -8.96
C LEU A 112 0.15 -11.14 -7.92
N GLY A 113 -1.19 -11.17 -7.84
CA GLY A 113 -1.92 -11.87 -6.78
C GLY A 113 -1.62 -11.31 -5.39
N ALA A 114 -1.23 -10.04 -5.32
CA ALA A 114 -0.84 -9.36 -4.10
C ALA A 114 -2.04 -8.63 -3.47
N GLU A 115 -2.08 -8.59 -2.14
CA GLU A 115 -3.13 -7.90 -1.38
C GLU A 115 -2.47 -7.08 -0.28
N ILE A 116 -2.75 -5.78 -0.24
CA ILE A 116 -2.23 -4.90 0.79
C ILE A 116 -3.25 -4.82 1.92
N ASN A 117 -2.82 -5.17 3.12
CA ASN A 117 -3.62 -5.14 4.33
C ASN A 117 -3.06 -4.12 5.32
N TYR A 118 -3.92 -3.70 6.23
CA TYR A 118 -3.49 -2.90 7.37
C TYR A 118 -2.48 -3.69 8.21
N GLY A 119 -1.35 -3.06 8.56
CA GLY A 119 -0.25 -3.69 9.28
C GLY A 119 0.74 -4.49 8.42
N ASP A 120 0.55 -4.54 7.10
CA ASP A 120 1.63 -5.01 6.20
C ASP A 120 2.77 -3.98 6.17
N TYR A 121 3.97 -4.41 5.77
CA TYR A 121 5.13 -3.51 5.68
C TYR A 121 5.51 -3.20 4.24
N ILE A 122 5.98 -1.98 4.02
CA ILE A 122 6.57 -1.52 2.77
C ILE A 122 8.03 -1.19 3.00
N GLY A 123 8.92 -1.82 2.24
CA GLY A 123 10.33 -1.46 2.15
C GLY A 123 10.60 -0.52 0.98
N TYR A 124 11.39 0.52 1.23
CA TYR A 124 11.90 1.41 0.20
C TYR A 124 13.42 1.59 0.36
N ALA A 125 14.14 1.35 -0.73
CA ALA A 125 15.60 1.51 -0.78
C ALA A 125 15.93 3.00 -0.91
N GLU A 126 16.30 3.63 0.21
CA GLU A 126 16.67 5.05 0.25
C GLU A 126 18.05 5.26 -0.39
N THR A 127 18.96 4.31 -0.19
CA THR A 127 20.27 4.24 -0.84
C THR A 127 20.57 2.80 -1.26
N GLU A 128 21.67 2.60 -2.00
CA GLU A 128 22.12 1.27 -2.45
C GLU A 128 22.32 0.28 -1.28
N ASP A 129 22.67 0.79 -0.09
CA ASP A 129 22.97 -0.01 1.09
C ASP A 129 21.91 0.08 2.20
N LYS A 130 20.88 0.94 2.03
CA LYS A 130 19.91 1.24 3.09
C LYS A 130 18.47 1.04 2.61
N MET A 131 17.81 0.04 3.20
CA MET A 131 16.37 -0.17 3.13
C MET A 131 15.71 0.43 4.37
N THR A 132 14.70 1.27 4.19
CA THR A 132 13.87 1.82 5.26
C THR A 132 12.46 1.23 5.12
N TYR A 133 11.75 1.07 6.24
CA TYR A 133 10.45 0.41 6.28
C TYR A 133 9.34 1.33 6.80
N TRP A 134 8.14 1.13 6.28
CA TRP A 134 6.90 1.76 6.72
C TRP A 134 5.85 0.69 6.98
N THR A 135 4.97 0.91 7.95
CA THR A 135 3.80 0.05 8.20
C THR A 135 2.57 0.66 7.54
N VAL A 136 1.73 -0.17 6.92
CA VAL A 136 0.52 0.27 6.21
C VAL A 136 -0.53 0.68 7.24
N SER A 137 -0.84 1.98 7.28
CA SER A 137 -1.86 2.55 8.16
C SER A 137 -3.21 2.73 7.47
N ASN A 138 -3.23 2.77 6.13
CA ASN A 138 -4.46 2.72 5.34
C ASN A 138 -4.17 2.01 4.02
N ASN A 139 -4.89 0.91 3.75
CA ASN A 139 -4.72 0.08 2.55
C ASN A 139 -5.56 0.51 1.34
N GLY A 140 -6.29 1.63 1.44
CA GLY A 140 -6.92 2.27 0.29
C GLY A 140 -8.00 1.45 -0.42
N ILE A 141 -8.65 0.51 0.27
CA ILE A 141 -9.66 -0.39 -0.34
C ILE A 141 -10.84 0.37 -0.95
N ILE A 142 -11.25 1.49 -0.34
CA ILE A 142 -12.39 2.29 -0.80
C ILE A 142 -11.90 3.29 -1.84
N THR A 143 -12.23 3.03 -3.11
CA THR A 143 -11.78 3.82 -4.27
C THR A 143 -12.95 4.38 -5.07
N SER A 144 -14.08 4.63 -4.42
CA SER A 144 -15.34 5.04 -5.07
C SER A 144 -15.47 6.55 -5.29
N ASP A 145 -14.52 7.34 -4.80
CA ASP A 145 -14.48 8.79 -4.95
C ASP A 145 -14.00 9.22 -6.35
N ASN A 146 -14.13 10.52 -6.63
CA ASN A 146 -13.84 11.07 -7.95
C ASN A 146 -12.34 11.10 -8.31
N SER A 147 -11.44 11.01 -7.32
CA SER A 147 -10.00 10.97 -7.62
C SER A 147 -9.56 9.59 -8.09
N HIS A 148 -10.16 8.53 -7.53
CA HIS A 148 -9.81 7.14 -7.87
C HIS A 148 -10.65 6.54 -9.00
N THR A 149 -11.66 7.26 -9.50
CA THR A 149 -12.55 6.78 -10.55
C THR A 149 -12.41 7.60 -11.82
N MET A 150 -12.42 6.93 -12.98
CA MET A 150 -12.40 7.62 -14.25
C MET A 150 -13.80 8.11 -14.61
N ILE A 151 -14.03 9.42 -14.50
CA ILE A 151 -15.34 10.08 -14.76
C ILE A 151 -16.48 9.43 -13.93
N GLY A 152 -16.16 8.88 -12.76
CA GLY A 152 -17.12 8.17 -11.92
C GLY A 152 -17.53 6.78 -12.45
N TYR A 153 -16.82 6.19 -13.42
CA TYR A 153 -17.13 4.85 -13.95
C TYR A 153 -16.76 3.73 -12.97
N LYS A 154 -15.46 3.47 -12.80
CA LYS A 154 -14.90 2.43 -11.92
C LYS A 154 -13.63 2.93 -11.25
N GLY A 155 -13.36 2.42 -10.05
CA GLY A 155 -12.09 2.66 -9.36
C GLY A 155 -10.98 1.86 -10.04
N PHE A 156 -9.81 2.47 -10.23
CA PHE A 156 -8.72 1.83 -10.99
C PHE A 156 -7.38 1.77 -10.25
N TYR A 157 -7.18 2.61 -9.24
CA TYR A 157 -6.01 2.57 -8.36
C TYR A 157 -6.42 2.80 -6.90
N ARG A 158 -5.53 2.42 -5.99
CA ARG A 158 -5.64 2.66 -4.55
C ARG A 158 -4.61 3.68 -4.11
N THR A 159 -4.98 4.54 -3.17
CA THR A 159 -4.03 5.33 -2.40
C THR A 159 -3.78 4.63 -1.07
N VAL A 160 -2.56 4.13 -0.89
CA VAL A 160 -2.10 3.48 0.34
C VAL A 160 -1.28 4.48 1.14
N THR A 161 -1.59 4.62 2.42
CA THR A 161 -0.83 5.47 3.34
C THR A 161 -0.08 4.59 4.32
N CYS A 162 1.20 4.91 4.53
CA CYS A 162 2.07 4.19 5.44
C CYS A 162 2.77 5.18 6.38
N VAL A 163 3.01 4.74 7.61
CA VAL A 163 3.75 5.50 8.62
C VAL A 163 5.11 4.83 8.84
N PRO A 164 6.18 5.59 9.14
CA PRO A 164 7.50 5.02 9.39
C PRO A 164 7.42 3.88 10.42
N ALA A 165 8.03 2.75 10.11
CA ALA A 165 8.14 1.65 11.06
C ALA A 165 9.43 1.82 11.87
N PRO A 166 9.36 1.86 13.20
CA PRO A 166 10.56 1.90 14.01
C PRO A 166 11.38 0.62 13.79
N GLU A 167 12.69 0.72 13.92
CA GLU A 167 13.59 -0.45 13.82
C GLU A 167 13.22 -1.54 14.83
N ASP A 168 12.61 -1.17 15.95
CA ASP A 168 12.12 -2.11 16.97
C ASP A 168 10.78 -2.78 16.63
N GLU A 169 10.17 -2.43 15.51
CA GLU A 169 9.00 -3.14 14.97
C GLU A 169 9.45 -4.11 13.87
N PHE A 170 10.06 -3.60 12.80
CA PHE A 170 10.43 -4.40 11.63
C PHE A 170 11.80 -4.00 11.06
N LYS A 171 12.62 -4.99 10.71
CA LYS A 171 13.98 -4.80 10.15
C LYS A 171 14.17 -5.48 8.79
N GLY A 172 13.10 -5.99 8.18
CA GLY A 172 13.20 -6.92 7.06
C GLY A 172 13.24 -8.39 7.50
N ILE A 173 13.33 -9.29 6.52
CA ILE A 173 13.45 -10.75 6.69
C ILE A 173 14.91 -11.17 6.47
#